data_AF-X7ZL81-F1
#
_entry.id   AF-X7ZL81-F1
#
_cell.length_a   1.000
_cell.length_b   1.000
_cell.length_c   1.000
_cell.angle_alpha   90.00
_cell.angle_beta   90.00
_cell.angle_gamma   90.00
#
_symmetry.space_group_name_H-M   'P 1'
#
loop_
_entity.id
_entity.type
_entity.pdbx_description
1 polymer ?
#
loop_
_entity_poly.entity_id
_entity_poly.type
_entity_poly.pdbx_seq_one_letter_code
_entity_poly.pdbx_strand_id
1 'polypeptide(L)'
;MTITTLENTAHHRPSIAYVLTKLAIVLFTKELHRRYHGSGLSAVTFHPGYVNSNFGDASGSRVLTFMKHHVPISARFTATPEQGAEQLVWLASSRPGVDWTSGEYYSRHKIAKANRAAYDPRLAGELWESTMAKLA
;
A
#
# COMPACT_ATOMS: atom_id res chain seq x y z
N MET A 1 15.32 8.79 -2.41
CA MET A 1 14.80 7.75 -1.49
C MET A 1 15.87 6.67 -1.43
N THR A 2 16.18 6.15 -0.25
CA THR A 2 17.20 5.11 -0.08
C THR A 2 16.62 3.93 0.68
N ILE A 3 17.23 2.76 0.58
CA ILE A 3 16.81 1.60 1.36
C ILE A 3 16.88 1.86 2.87
N THR A 4 17.94 2.51 3.35
CA THR A 4 18.07 2.89 4.77
C THR A 4 16.89 3.72 5.27
N THR A 5 16.37 4.63 4.44
CA THR A 5 15.16 5.40 4.80
C THR A 5 13.92 4.51 4.95
N LEU A 6 13.76 3.50 4.09
CA LEU A 6 12.62 2.59 4.14
C LEU A 6 12.70 1.63 5.34
N GLU A 7 13.90 1.27 5.77
CA GLU A 7 14.11 0.32 6.87
C GLU A 7 14.18 0.98 8.25
N ASN A 8 14.70 2.20 8.34
CA ASN A 8 14.95 2.88 9.61
C ASN A 8 13.71 3.59 10.17
N THR A 9 12.56 2.91 10.15
CA THR A 9 11.26 3.50 10.52
C THR A 9 11.13 3.88 11.99
N ALA A 10 11.90 3.25 12.88
CA ALA A 10 11.92 3.54 14.33
C ALA A 10 12.37 4.97 14.66
N HIS A 11 13.15 5.60 13.79
CA HIS A 11 13.63 6.99 13.97
C HIS A 11 12.70 8.01 13.31
N HIS A 12 11.55 7.58 12.80
CA HIS A 12 10.56 8.43 12.17
C HIS A 12 9.30 8.57 13.02
N ARG A 13 8.60 9.69 12.88
CA ARG A 13 7.27 9.86 13.47
C ARG A 13 6.35 8.75 12.95
N PRO A 14 5.41 8.22 13.75
CA PRO A 14 4.56 7.08 13.34
C PRO A 14 3.85 7.25 11.99
N SER A 15 3.38 8.47 11.67
CA SER A 15 2.76 8.76 10.37
C SER A 15 3.73 8.64 9.19
N ILE A 16 4.99 9.05 9.36
CA ILE A 16 6.03 8.94 8.35
C ILE A 16 6.45 7.48 8.19
N ALA A 17 6.68 6.77 9.30
CA ALA A 17 6.95 5.34 9.30
C ALA A 17 5.87 4.57 8.53
N TYR A 18 4.59 4.87 8.80
CA TYR A 18 3.48 4.26 8.09
C TYR A 18 3.49 4.53 6.57
N VAL A 19 3.73 5.77 6.15
CA VAL A 19 3.80 6.12 4.72
C VAL A 19 4.97 5.41 4.04
N LEU A 20 6.12 5.31 4.71
CA LEU A 20 7.29 4.58 4.20
C LEU A 20 6.98 3.08 4.07
N THR A 21 6.32 2.48 5.05
CA THR A 21 5.85 1.08 4.98
C THR A 21 4.89 0.87 3.81
N LYS A 22 3.94 1.79 3.58
CA LYS A 22 3.03 1.68 2.43
C LYS A 22 3.76 1.83 1.09
N LEU A 23 4.77 2.69 1.00
CA LEU A 23 5.64 2.77 -0.17
C LEU A 23 6.42 1.46 -0.38
N ALA A 24 6.95 0.87 0.69
CA ALA A 24 7.68 -0.40 0.63
C ALA A 24 6.81 -1.53 0.07
N ILE A 25 5.52 -1.60 0.42
CA ILE A 25 4.59 -2.59 -0.16
C ILE A 25 4.44 -2.41 -1.68
N VAL A 26 4.36 -1.17 -2.17
CA VAL A 26 4.25 -0.91 -3.62
C VAL A 26 5.54 -1.34 -4.34
N LEU A 27 6.70 -0.99 -3.78
CA LEU A 27 8.01 -1.40 -4.31
C LEU A 27 8.15 -2.92 -4.34
N PHE A 28 7.81 -3.58 -3.24
CA PHE A 28 7.85 -5.04 -3.13
C PHE A 28 6.93 -5.71 -4.15
N THR A 29 5.71 -5.19 -4.34
CA THR A 29 4.76 -5.71 -5.33
C THR A 29 5.32 -5.60 -6.75
N LYS A 30 5.94 -4.46 -7.09
CA LYS A 30 6.57 -4.25 -8.40
C LYS A 30 7.75 -5.20 -8.63
N GLU A 31 8.57 -5.42 -7.61
CA GLU A 31 9.70 -6.34 -7.71
C GLU A 31 9.27 -7.81 -7.75
N LEU A 32 8.22 -8.18 -6.99
CA LEU A 32 7.59 -9.50 -7.05
C LEU A 32 7.09 -9.80 -8.47
N HIS A 33 6.40 -8.83 -9.08
CA HIS A 33 5.97 -8.92 -10.48
C HIS A 33 7.19 -9.06 -11.40
N ARG A 34 8.19 -8.19 -11.29
CA ARG A 34 9.40 -8.22 -12.15
C ARG A 34 10.09 -9.58 -12.14
N ARG A 35 10.15 -10.24 -10.98
CA ARG A 35 10.86 -11.53 -10.80
C ARG A 35 10.05 -12.73 -11.24
N TYR A 36 8.74 -12.75 -10.97
CA TYR A 36 7.95 -13.99 -11.06
C TYR A 36 6.78 -13.92 -12.04
N HIS A 37 6.52 -12.78 -12.67
CA HIS A 37 5.40 -12.69 -13.62
C HIS A 37 5.57 -13.61 -14.84
N GLY A 38 6.79 -13.73 -15.36
CA GLY A 38 7.10 -14.69 -16.42
C GLY A 38 6.88 -16.15 -16.04
N SER A 39 6.82 -16.46 -14.74
CA SER A 39 6.54 -17.79 -14.20
C SER A 39 5.05 -18.00 -13.86
N GLY A 40 4.18 -17.09 -14.29
CA GLY A 40 2.72 -17.17 -14.08
C GLY A 40 2.21 -16.50 -12.81
N LEU A 41 3.07 -15.88 -11.99
CA LEU A 41 2.60 -15.14 -10.81
C LEU A 41 1.99 -13.79 -11.22
N SER A 42 0.84 -13.46 -10.64
CA SER A 42 0.28 -12.10 -10.76
C SER A 42 0.29 -11.43 -9.40
N ALA A 43 0.93 -10.27 -9.32
CA ALA A 43 0.97 -9.42 -8.14
C ALA A 43 0.22 -8.10 -8.39
N VAL A 44 -0.40 -7.54 -7.35
CA VAL A 44 -1.08 -6.24 -7.39
C VAL A 44 -1.10 -5.65 -5.98
N THR A 45 -1.09 -4.32 -5.89
CA THR A 45 -1.30 -3.59 -4.64
C THR A 45 -2.39 -2.55 -4.86
N PHE A 46 -3.11 -2.16 -3.82
CA PHE A 46 -4.21 -1.21 -3.96
C PHE A 46 -4.41 -0.34 -2.72
N HIS A 47 -5.08 0.79 -2.93
CA HIS A 47 -5.59 1.64 -1.87
C HIS A 47 -7.08 1.35 -1.65
N PRO A 48 -7.51 0.93 -0.45
CA PRO A 48 -8.92 0.60 -0.17
C PRO A 48 -9.84 1.82 -0.11
N GLY A 49 -9.29 3.03 -0.29
CA GLY A 49 -10.00 4.29 -0.04
C GLY A 49 -9.81 4.76 1.39
N TYR A 50 -10.41 5.89 1.74
CA TYR A 50 -10.52 6.31 3.13
C TYR A 50 -11.60 5.46 3.78
N VAL A 51 -11.26 4.28 4.28
CA VAL A 51 -12.20 3.45 5.04
C VAL A 51 -12.27 4.00 6.46
N ASN A 52 -13.45 4.07 7.07
CA ASN A 52 -13.61 4.37 8.49
C ASN A 52 -13.09 3.20 9.34
N SER A 53 -11.79 2.95 9.25
CA SER A 53 -11.11 1.92 10.01
C SER A 53 -10.62 2.51 11.31
N ASN A 54 -10.39 1.66 12.30
CA ASN A 54 -9.80 2.02 13.60
C ASN A 54 -8.36 2.59 13.50
N PHE A 55 -7.88 2.90 12.29
CA PHE A 55 -6.55 3.40 11.99
C PHE A 55 -6.22 4.70 12.71
N GLY A 56 -7.21 5.57 12.95
CA GLY A 56 -7.06 6.76 13.79
C GLY A 56 -6.46 6.43 15.16
N ASP A 57 -7.07 5.45 15.83
CA ASP A 57 -6.71 5.03 17.19
C ASP A 57 -5.44 4.16 17.19
N ALA A 58 -5.26 3.31 16.17
CA ALA A 58 -4.05 2.49 16.00
C ALA A 58 -2.80 3.31 15.63
N SER A 59 -2.96 4.49 15.03
CA SER A 59 -1.84 5.36 14.62
C SER A 59 -1.20 6.16 15.77
N GLY A 60 -1.83 6.18 16.95
CA GLY A 60 -1.42 7.01 18.09
C GLY A 60 -1.55 8.52 17.86
N SER A 61 -2.17 8.94 16.74
CA SER A 61 -2.31 10.35 16.39
C SER A 61 -3.49 10.98 17.13
N ARG A 62 -3.20 11.80 18.15
CA ARG A 62 -4.22 12.56 18.91
C ARG A 62 -5.12 13.42 18.02
N VAL A 63 -4.58 13.97 16.93
CA VAL A 63 -5.36 14.75 15.94
C VAL A 63 -6.30 13.87 15.14
N LEU A 64 -5.87 12.66 14.75
CA LEU A 64 -6.68 11.74 13.95
C LEU A 64 -7.77 11.09 14.80
N THR A 65 -7.48 10.76 16.06
CA THR A 65 -8.47 10.34 17.06
C THR A 65 -9.46 11.45 17.38
N PHE A 66 -9.00 12.70 17.56
CA PHE A 66 -9.89 13.84 17.78
C PHE A 66 -10.81 14.08 16.58
N MET A 67 -10.28 14.06 15.36
CA MET A 67 -11.09 14.18 14.14
C MET A 67 -12.11 13.05 13.99
N LYS A 68 -11.75 11.81 14.33
CA LYS A 68 -12.67 10.67 14.29
C LYS A 68 -13.88 10.88 15.22
N HIS A 69 -13.66 11.40 16.42
CA HIS A 69 -14.69 11.54 17.45
C HIS A 69 -15.48 12.86 17.38
N HIS A 70 -14.87 13.94 16.87
CA HIS A 70 -15.43 15.29 16.98
C HIS A 70 -15.73 15.98 15.65
N VAL A 71 -15.43 15.34 14.51
CA VAL A 71 -15.75 15.89 13.19
C VAL A 71 -16.85 15.03 12.54
N PRO A 72 -18.11 15.49 12.45
CA PRO A 72 -19.22 14.74 11.84
C PRO A 72 -19.07 14.53 10.32
N ILE A 73 -18.01 15.09 9.73
CA ILE A 73 -17.64 14.95 8.31
C ILE A 73 -16.95 13.60 8.05
N SER A 74 -16.42 12.92 9.08
CA SER A 74 -15.77 11.62 8.93
C SER A 74 -16.71 10.58 8.31
N ALA A 75 -18.00 10.57 8.64
CA ALA A 75 -18.98 9.62 8.11
C ALA A 75 -19.36 9.82 6.62
N ARG A 76 -19.15 11.02 6.03
CA ARG A 76 -19.52 11.30 4.61
C ARG A 76 -18.39 11.07 3.62
N PHE A 77 -17.14 11.03 4.09
CA PHE A 77 -15.97 10.79 3.25
C PHE A 77 -15.28 9.46 3.57
N THR A 78 -15.87 8.66 4.46
CA THR A 78 -15.37 7.33 4.76
C THR A 78 -16.20 6.25 4.09
N ALA A 79 -15.51 5.35 3.39
CA ALA A 79 -16.11 4.15 2.82
C ALA A 79 -16.51 3.19 3.94
N THR A 80 -17.64 2.49 3.76
CA THR A 80 -17.99 1.34 4.61
C THR A 80 -16.95 0.22 4.45
N PRO A 81 -16.84 -0.72 5.40
CA PRO A 81 -15.97 -1.89 5.24
C PRO A 81 -16.21 -2.64 3.92
N GLU A 82 -17.47 -2.77 3.50
CA GLU A 82 -17.87 -3.43 2.25
C GLU A 82 -17.35 -2.64 1.04
N GLN A 83 -17.53 -1.32 1.04
CA GLN A 83 -16.97 -0.44 -0.01
C GLN A 83 -15.44 -0.46 -0.03
N GLY A 84 -14.80 -0.59 1.14
CA GLY A 84 -13.34 -0.73 1.26
C GLY A 84 -12.82 -2.07 0.75
N ALA A 85 -13.62 -3.13 0.87
CA ALA A 85 -13.29 -4.47 0.42
C ALA A 85 -13.59 -4.70 -1.06
N GLU A 86 -14.47 -3.91 -1.68
CA GLU A 86 -14.90 -4.06 -3.09
C GLU A 86 -13.71 -4.26 -4.04
N GLN A 87 -12.70 -3.39 -3.96
CA GLN A 87 -11.53 -3.47 -4.84
C GLN A 87 -10.64 -4.69 -4.56
N LEU A 88 -10.56 -5.13 -3.30
CA LEU A 88 -9.86 -6.38 -2.96
C LEU A 88 -10.58 -7.58 -3.59
N VAL A 89 -11.90 -7.65 -3.42
CA VAL A 89 -12.73 -8.71 -3.98
C VAL A 89 -12.63 -8.71 -5.50
N TRP A 90 -12.74 -7.54 -6.14
CA TRP A 90 -12.58 -7.42 -7.59
C TRP A 90 -11.21 -7.92 -8.06
N LEU A 91 -10.10 -7.45 -7.46
CA LEU A 91 -8.75 -7.89 -7.84
C LEU A 91 -8.55 -9.40 -7.64
N ALA A 92 -9.10 -9.97 -6.57
CA ALA A 92 -8.93 -11.38 -6.23
C ALA A 92 -9.82 -12.33 -7.05
N SER A 93 -10.99 -11.89 -7.47
CA SER A 93 -11.98 -12.72 -8.18
C SER A 93 -11.99 -12.55 -9.70
N SER A 94 -11.36 -11.49 -10.22
CA SER A 94 -11.25 -11.22 -11.65
C SER A 94 -9.92 -11.71 -12.24
N ARG A 95 -9.80 -11.73 -13.57
CA ARG A 95 -8.69 -12.33 -14.29
C ARG A 95 -7.53 -11.33 -14.48
N PRO A 96 -6.33 -11.59 -13.90
CA PRO A 96 -5.15 -10.80 -14.19
C PRO A 96 -4.79 -10.83 -15.68
N GLY A 97 -4.30 -9.72 -16.22
CA GLY A 97 -3.97 -9.55 -17.63
C GLY A 97 -5.19 -9.32 -18.54
N VAL A 98 -6.41 -9.41 -18.01
CA VAL A 98 -7.66 -9.13 -18.73
C VAL A 98 -8.42 -8.02 -18.05
N ASP A 99 -8.81 -8.22 -16.79
CA ASP A 99 -9.59 -7.25 -16.01
C ASP A 99 -8.69 -6.20 -15.34
N TRP A 100 -7.44 -6.57 -15.03
CA TRP A 100 -6.45 -5.70 -14.43
C TRP A 100 -5.02 -6.08 -14.80
N THR A 101 -4.09 -5.12 -14.67
CA THR A 101 -2.68 -5.27 -15.04
C THR A 101 -1.85 -5.66 -13.83
N SER A 102 -1.09 -6.75 -13.93
CA SER A 102 -0.17 -7.17 -12.87
C SER A 102 1.00 -6.20 -12.69
N GLY A 103 1.52 -6.11 -11.47
CA GLY A 103 2.63 -5.23 -11.10
C GLY A 103 2.20 -3.78 -10.82
N GLU A 104 0.90 -3.50 -10.88
CA GLU A 104 0.39 -2.14 -10.73
C GLU A 104 -0.23 -1.85 -9.38
N TYR A 105 -0.36 -0.54 -9.13
CA TYR A 105 -1.01 0.01 -7.96
C TYR A 105 -2.38 0.56 -8.33
N TYR A 106 -3.42 0.07 -7.66
CA TYR A 106 -4.81 0.40 -7.95
C TYR A 106 -5.44 1.31 -6.89
N SER A 107 -6.30 2.20 -7.33
CA SER A 107 -7.23 2.94 -6.47
C SER A 107 -8.51 3.19 -7.22
N ARG A 108 -9.66 2.88 -6.60
CA ARG A 108 -10.99 3.03 -7.21
C ARG A 108 -11.09 2.34 -8.58
N HIS A 109 -10.64 1.08 -8.66
CA HIS A 109 -10.68 0.25 -9.87
C HIS A 109 -9.86 0.77 -11.06
N LYS A 110 -8.89 1.66 -10.80
CA LYS A 110 -8.00 2.22 -11.83
C LYS A 110 -6.56 2.18 -11.37
N ILE A 111 -5.63 2.04 -12.32
CA ILE A 111 -4.21 2.24 -12.06
C ILE A 111 -4.01 3.67 -11.58
N ALA A 112 -3.45 3.80 -10.39
CA ALA A 112 -3.23 5.07 -9.73
C ALA A 112 -1.74 5.43 -9.73
N LYS A 113 -1.47 6.74 -9.68
CA LYS A 113 -0.10 7.23 -9.57
C LYS A 113 0.40 7.06 -8.13
N ALA A 114 1.44 6.27 -7.97
CA ALA A 114 2.15 6.14 -6.69
C ALA A 114 3.20 7.26 -6.51
N ASN A 115 3.87 7.27 -5.36
CA ASN A 115 5.04 8.11 -5.13
C ASN A 115 6.09 7.85 -6.22
N ARG A 116 6.83 8.88 -6.67
CA ARG A 116 7.89 8.73 -7.69
C ARG A 116 8.90 7.63 -7.35
N ALA A 117 9.24 7.48 -6.07
CA ALA A 117 10.17 6.44 -5.61
C ALA A 117 9.68 5.02 -5.89
N ALA A 118 8.36 4.79 -6.00
CA ALA A 118 7.79 3.48 -6.31
C ALA A 118 8.15 2.97 -7.71
N TYR A 119 8.65 3.85 -8.59
CA TYR A 119 9.04 3.51 -9.96
C TYR A 119 10.56 3.41 -10.13
N ASP A 120 11.34 3.41 -9.04
CA ASP A 120 12.78 3.16 -9.08
C ASP A 120 13.05 1.64 -8.95
N PRO A 121 13.44 0.96 -10.05
CA PRO A 121 13.66 -0.49 -10.02
C PRO A 121 14.88 -0.88 -9.17
N ARG A 122 15.86 0.01 -8.98
CA ARG A 122 17.03 -0.27 -8.14
C ARG A 122 16.61 -0.29 -6.68
N LEU A 123 15.85 0.72 -6.24
CA LEU A 123 15.32 0.77 -4.89
C LEU A 123 14.41 -0.43 -4.58
N ALA A 124 13.59 -0.86 -5.55
CA ALA A 124 12.73 -2.04 -5.40
C ALA A 124 13.56 -3.33 -5.22
N GLY A 125 14.62 -3.48 -6.01
CA GLY A 125 15.57 -4.59 -5.89
C GLY A 125 16.31 -4.59 -4.55
N GLU A 126 16.85 -3.45 -4.12
CA GLU A 126 17.52 -3.31 -2.82
C GLU A 126 16.58 -3.67 -1.65
N LEU A 127 15.32 -3.20 -1.71
CA LEU A 127 14.31 -3.54 -0.73
C LEU A 127 14.03 -5.05 -0.69
N TRP A 128 13.93 -5.69 -1.85
CA TRP A 128 13.71 -7.12 -1.94
C TRP A 128 14.86 -7.91 -1.32
N GLU A 129 16.10 -7.64 -1.73
CA GLU A 129 17.26 -8.38 -1.20
C GLU A 129 17.39 -8.20 0.31
N SER A 130 17.21 -6.99 0.83
CA SER A 130 17.23 -6.76 2.27
C SER A 130 16.09 -7.48 3.01
N THR A 131 14.89 -7.50 2.41
CA THR A 131 13.73 -8.23 2.98
C THR A 131 14.00 -9.73 3.04
N MET A 132 14.51 -10.32 1.94
CA MET A 132 14.84 -11.74 1.87
C MET A 132 15.94 -12.12 2.86
N ALA A 133 16.97 -11.27 3.02
CA ALA A 133 18.05 -11.52 3.98
C ALA A 133 17.58 -11.55 5.45
N LYS A 134 16.48 -10.88 5.79
CA LYS A 134 15.89 -10.91 7.14
C LYS A 134 14.98 -12.12 7.39
N LEU A 135 14.58 -12.82 6.34
CA LEU A 135 13.71 -13.99 6.40
C LEU A 135 14.48 -15.32 6.35
N ALA A 136 15.77 -15.27 6.03
CA ALA A 136 16.70 -16.39 6.07
C ALA A 136 17.18 -16.67 7.50
#